data_AF-A0A2D9TG73-F1
#
_entry.id   AF-A0A2D9TG73-F1
#
_cell.length_a   1.000
_cell.length_b   1.000
_cell.length_c   1.000
_cell.angle_alpha   90.00
_cell.angle_beta   90.00
_cell.angle_gamma   90.00
#
_symmetry.space_group_name_H-M   'P 1'
#
loop_
_entity.id
_entity.type
_entity.pdbx_description
1 polymer ?
#
loop_
_entity_poly.entity_id
_entity_poly.type
_entity_poly.pdbx_seq_one_letter_code
_entity_poly.pdbx_strand_id
1 'polypeptide(L)'
;MTIDLRGEWLCAQLTTGQSKTPGIGEALTRTRLSSRLTLTQDGDALSVSWRVVDLSIDTGTRIARAELSPDLVENMSILERPGRVHDGRLELDWAQSVMGAEVDEDESLPEEPDDPRVRDTDRDGEPGVTIKFRGLARGRVFAAQRTRTRLLSDPIGDERPTRIAGLVEWRLEQTVLGATNPLLKLAPTIHPIDERDASWFVMERESASMSDDQARERIETLFDRG
;
A
#
# COMPACT_ATOMS: atom_id res chain seq x y z
N MET A 1 9.87 -17.66 -26.13
CA MET A 1 9.11 -18.06 -24.93
C MET A 1 8.29 -16.87 -24.53
N THR A 2 6.96 -16.96 -24.53
CA THR A 2 6.08 -15.83 -24.21
C THR A 2 5.41 -16.12 -22.87
N ILE A 3 5.66 -15.27 -21.88
CA ILE A 3 5.10 -15.42 -20.53
C ILE A 3 3.65 -14.92 -20.55
N ASP A 4 2.74 -15.74 -20.04
CA ASP A 4 1.30 -15.47 -19.95
C ASP A 4 0.90 -15.19 -18.50
N LEU A 5 0.68 -13.92 -18.20
CA LEU A 5 0.30 -13.42 -16.88
C LEU A 5 -1.20 -13.16 -16.73
N ARG A 6 -2.00 -13.38 -17.78
CA ARG A 6 -3.43 -13.05 -17.79
C ARG A 6 -4.20 -13.81 -16.70
N GLY A 7 -5.15 -13.14 -16.07
CA GLY A 7 -6.07 -13.72 -15.09
C GLY A 7 -5.99 -13.06 -13.72
N GLU A 8 -6.54 -13.76 -12.72
CA GLU A 8 -6.65 -13.28 -11.35
C GLU A 8 -5.44 -13.68 -10.50
N TRP A 9 -5.02 -12.76 -9.64
CA TRP A 9 -3.88 -12.93 -8.76
C TRP A 9 -4.17 -12.38 -7.37
N LEU A 10 -3.67 -13.08 -6.36
CA LEU A 10 -3.56 -12.60 -4.99
C LEU A 10 -2.17 -11.99 -4.82
N CYS A 11 -2.07 -10.83 -4.17
CA CYS A 11 -0.81 -10.11 -3.97
C CYS A 11 -0.63 -9.73 -2.50
N ALA A 12 0.50 -10.16 -1.92
CA ALA A 12 1.04 -9.61 -0.68
C ALA A 12 2.13 -8.60 -1.02
N GLN A 13 2.05 -7.41 -0.45
CA GLN A 13 3.07 -6.37 -0.55
C GLN A 13 3.48 -5.92 0.85
N LEU A 14 4.78 -5.93 1.11
CA LEU A 14 5.39 -5.36 2.31
C LEU A 14 6.24 -4.16 1.89
N THR A 15 5.99 -3.00 2.49
CA THR A 15 6.91 -1.86 2.44
C THR A 15 7.45 -1.59 3.83
N THR A 16 8.76 -1.36 3.93
CA THR A 16 9.42 -1.01 5.18
C THR A 16 10.09 0.33 5.06
N GLY A 17 9.80 1.22 6.01
CA GLY A 17 10.39 2.54 6.11
C GLY A 17 11.00 2.78 7.49
N GLN A 18 12.02 3.62 7.53
CA GLN A 18 12.53 4.19 8.77
C GLN A 18 11.68 5.43 9.08
N SER A 19 10.95 5.38 10.20
CA SER A 19 10.20 6.52 10.71
C SER A 19 10.98 7.23 11.79
N LYS A 20 10.99 8.56 11.73
CA LYS A 20 11.57 9.42 12.76
C LYS A 20 10.49 10.32 13.33
N THR A 21 10.18 10.09 14.61
CA THR A 21 9.15 10.85 15.32
C THR A 21 9.80 11.75 16.36
N PRO A 22 9.59 13.08 16.31
CA PRO A 22 10.15 14.00 17.29
C PRO A 22 9.77 13.61 18.72
N GLY A 23 10.77 13.47 19.61
CA GLY A 23 10.59 13.11 21.01
C GLY A 23 10.36 11.62 21.31
N ILE A 24 10.10 10.78 20.30
CA ILE A 24 9.95 9.32 20.46
C ILE A 24 11.18 8.57 19.92
N GLY A 25 11.85 9.11 18.90
CA GLY A 25 13.04 8.51 18.29
C GLY A 25 12.75 7.88 16.94
N GLU A 26 13.58 6.91 16.56
CA GLU A 26 13.49 6.20 15.29
C GLU A 26 12.86 4.82 15.48
N ALA A 27 12.04 4.40 14.52
CA ALA A 27 11.42 3.08 14.49
C ALA A 27 11.36 2.57 13.04
N LEU A 28 11.16 1.26 12.89
CA LEU A 28 10.84 0.67 11.59
C LEU A 28 9.33 0.56 11.45
N THR A 29 8.78 1.24 10.46
CA THR A 29 7.38 1.13 10.09
C THR A 29 7.26 0.13 8.95
N ARG A 30 6.34 -0.83 9.10
CA ARG A 30 6.02 -1.82 8.07
C ARG A 30 4.57 -1.67 7.67
N THR A 31 4.32 -1.51 6.39
CA THR A 31 2.97 -1.53 5.84
C THR A 31 2.79 -2.81 5.06
N ARG A 32 1.75 -3.57 5.42
CA ARG A 32 1.32 -4.76 4.69
C ARG A 32 0.07 -4.42 3.91
N LEU A 33 0.12 -4.63 2.61
CA LEU A 33 -0.99 -4.45 1.69
C LEU A 33 -1.33 -5.81 1.09
N SER A 34 -2.57 -6.24 1.29
CA SER A 34 -3.14 -7.43 0.69
C SER A 34 -4.08 -7.00 -0.43
N SER A 35 -3.97 -7.60 -1.61
CA SER A 35 -4.76 -7.17 -2.77
C SER A 35 -5.11 -8.31 -3.71
N ARG A 36 -6.20 -8.12 -4.47
CA ARG A 36 -6.51 -8.90 -5.67
C ARG A 36 -6.21 -8.10 -6.92
N LEU A 37 -5.59 -8.75 -7.88
CA LEU A 37 -5.19 -8.15 -9.14
C LEU A 37 -5.83 -8.91 -10.30
N THR A 38 -6.40 -8.18 -11.25
CA THR A 38 -6.81 -8.72 -12.54
C THR A 38 -5.82 -8.24 -13.59
N LEU A 39 -5.11 -9.17 -14.22
CA LEU A 39 -4.13 -8.86 -15.26
C LEU A 39 -4.71 -9.19 -16.64
N THR A 40 -4.70 -8.19 -17.52
CA THR A 40 -4.87 -8.38 -18.96
C THR A 40 -3.53 -8.15 -19.66
N GLN A 41 -3.29 -8.81 -20.79
CA GLN A 41 -2.00 -8.79 -21.48
C GLN A 41 -2.18 -8.80 -22.99
N ASP A 42 -1.45 -7.91 -23.67
CA ASP A 42 -1.31 -7.85 -25.11
C ASP A 42 0.18 -7.81 -25.49
N GLY A 43 0.70 -8.94 -26.01
CA GLY A 43 2.13 -9.15 -26.15
C GLY A 43 2.86 -8.99 -24.82
N ASP A 44 3.78 -8.03 -24.76
CA ASP A 44 4.54 -7.71 -23.56
C ASP A 44 3.86 -6.64 -22.68
N ALA A 45 2.80 -5.97 -23.15
CA ALA A 45 2.10 -4.93 -22.39
C ALA A 45 1.03 -5.53 -21.48
N LEU A 46 0.87 -4.95 -20.27
CA LEU A 46 -0.10 -5.36 -19.27
C LEU A 46 -0.99 -4.18 -18.85
N SER A 47 -2.26 -4.47 -18.57
CA SER A 47 -3.13 -3.62 -17.76
C SER A 47 -3.50 -4.38 -16.49
N VAL A 48 -3.26 -3.75 -15.34
CA VAL A 48 -3.48 -4.33 -14.01
C VAL A 48 -4.56 -3.56 -13.29
N SER A 49 -5.68 -4.22 -13.00
CA SER A 49 -6.70 -3.70 -12.09
C SER A 49 -6.38 -4.17 -10.68
N TRP A 50 -6.26 -3.24 -9.72
CA TRP A 50 -5.75 -3.50 -8.38
C TRP A 50 -6.79 -3.14 -7.33
N ARG A 51 -7.26 -4.13 -6.56
CA ARG A 51 -8.21 -3.95 -5.47
C ARG A 51 -7.60 -4.37 -4.14
N VAL A 52 -7.59 -3.46 -3.17
CA VAL A 52 -7.11 -3.73 -1.81
C VAL A 52 -8.17 -4.54 -1.05
N VAL A 53 -7.73 -5.56 -0.30
CA VAL A 53 -8.61 -6.40 0.55
C VAL A 53 -8.26 -6.32 2.04
N ASP A 54 -7.03 -5.89 2.35
CA ASP A 54 -6.57 -5.62 3.70
C ASP A 54 -5.37 -4.66 3.65
N LEU A 55 -5.27 -3.79 4.65
CA LEU A 55 -4.17 -2.87 4.85
C LEU A 55 -3.86 -2.79 6.34
N SER A 56 -2.61 -3.07 6.72
CA SER A 56 -2.15 -2.96 8.10
C SER A 56 -0.81 -2.27 8.21
N ILE A 57 -0.60 -1.60 9.35
CA ILE A 57 0.61 -0.82 9.64
C ILE A 57 1.14 -1.25 11.00
N ASP A 58 2.33 -1.84 11.00
CA ASP A 58 3.14 -1.99 12.21
C ASP A 58 4.06 -0.77 12.32
N THR A 59 3.87 0.01 13.38
CA THR A 59 4.66 1.22 13.64
C THR A 59 6.04 0.91 14.22
N GLY A 60 6.34 -0.36 14.55
CA GLY A 60 7.60 -0.79 15.15
C GLY A 60 7.77 -0.38 16.61
N THR A 61 6.75 0.24 17.22
CA THR A 61 6.80 0.72 18.60
C THR A 61 5.54 0.35 19.38
N ARG A 62 5.72 0.07 20.67
CA ARG A 62 4.59 -0.16 21.59
C ARG A 62 3.91 1.16 22.03
N ILE A 63 4.54 2.30 21.76
CA ILE A 63 4.07 3.63 22.21
C ILE A 63 2.80 4.04 21.47
N ALA A 64 2.74 3.76 20.17
CA ALA A 64 1.64 4.09 19.29
C ALA A 64 1.45 2.95 18.29
N ARG A 65 0.31 2.24 18.36
CA ARG A 65 -0.11 1.24 17.37
C ARG A 65 -1.17 1.84 16.48
N ALA A 66 -0.96 1.82 15.18
CA ALA A 66 -1.91 2.30 14.20
C ALA A 66 -3.02 1.26 13.98
N GLU A 67 -4.26 1.74 13.93
CA GLU A 67 -5.45 0.98 13.56
C GLU A 67 -6.20 1.76 12.50
N LEU A 68 -6.43 1.11 11.36
CA LEU A 68 -7.18 1.66 10.24
C LEU A 68 -8.63 1.14 10.32
N SER A 69 -9.59 1.95 9.88
CA SER A 69 -10.99 1.51 9.81
C SER A 69 -11.15 0.44 8.71
N PRO A 70 -11.97 -0.62 8.91
CA PRO A 70 -12.38 -1.49 7.81
C PRO A 70 -13.01 -0.70 6.65
N ASP A 71 -13.76 0.36 6.98
CA ASP A 71 -14.39 1.25 5.99
C ASP A 71 -13.36 1.93 5.09
N LEU A 72 -12.11 2.13 5.54
CA LEU A 72 -11.05 2.66 4.67
C LEU A 72 -10.85 1.72 3.48
N VAL A 73 -10.63 0.43 3.75
CA VAL A 73 -10.35 -0.57 2.71
C VAL A 73 -11.53 -0.71 1.75
N GLU A 74 -12.76 -0.71 2.27
CA GLU A 74 -13.98 -0.80 1.45
C GLU A 74 -14.18 0.41 0.54
N ASN A 75 -13.63 1.57 0.90
CA ASN A 75 -13.76 2.81 0.16
C ASN A 75 -12.51 3.16 -0.67
N MET A 76 -11.44 2.36 -0.60
CA MET A 76 -10.29 2.53 -1.49
C MET A 76 -10.72 2.26 -2.94
N SER A 77 -10.40 3.19 -3.83
CA SER A 77 -10.66 3.03 -5.25
C SER A 77 -9.81 1.91 -5.85
N ILE A 78 -10.37 1.23 -6.87
CA ILE A 78 -9.59 0.33 -7.72
C ILE A 78 -8.54 1.16 -8.44
N LEU A 79 -7.28 0.73 -8.33
CA LEU A 79 -6.16 1.36 -9.01
C LEU A 79 -5.91 0.62 -10.32
N GLU A 80 -6.05 1.33 -11.44
CA GLU A 80 -5.62 0.83 -12.74
C GLU A 80 -4.16 1.21 -12.97
N ARG A 81 -3.36 0.24 -13.42
CA ARG A 81 -1.92 0.42 -13.56
C ARG A 81 -1.38 -0.26 -14.82
N PRO A 82 -0.63 0.46 -15.66
CA PRO A 82 0.09 -0.16 -16.76
C PRO A 82 1.27 -0.98 -16.24
N GLY A 83 1.60 -2.05 -16.96
CA GLY A 83 2.79 -2.84 -16.72
C GLY A 83 3.33 -3.44 -18.00
N ARG A 84 4.43 -4.17 -17.89
CA ARG A 84 4.97 -4.96 -19.00
C ARG A 84 5.73 -6.18 -18.52
N VAL A 85 5.92 -7.13 -19.42
CA VAL A 85 6.93 -8.17 -19.32
C VAL A 85 8.14 -7.75 -20.15
N HIS A 86 9.31 -7.62 -19.53
CA HIS A 86 10.55 -7.26 -20.21
C HIS A 86 11.69 -8.15 -19.72
N ASP A 87 12.44 -8.77 -20.62
CA ASP A 87 13.55 -9.69 -20.30
C ASP A 87 13.17 -10.76 -19.26
N GLY A 88 11.96 -11.31 -19.41
CA GLY A 88 11.44 -12.33 -18.51
C GLY A 88 11.04 -11.81 -17.12
N ARG A 89 10.90 -10.50 -16.92
CA ARG A 89 10.49 -9.88 -15.65
C ARG A 89 9.19 -9.13 -15.82
N LEU A 90 8.35 -9.18 -14.79
CA LEU A 90 7.21 -8.30 -14.63
C LEU A 90 7.68 -6.94 -14.09
N GLU A 91 7.35 -5.88 -14.80
CA GLU A 91 7.55 -4.50 -14.39
C GLU A 91 6.20 -3.79 -14.33
N LEU A 92 5.81 -3.33 -13.14
CA LEU A 92 4.69 -2.40 -13.00
C LEU A 92 5.28 -1.02 -12.70
N ASP A 93 5.09 -0.06 -13.61
CA ASP A 93 5.69 1.27 -13.49
C ASP A 93 5.04 2.10 -12.38
N TRP A 94 5.66 3.23 -12.03
CA TRP A 94 5.22 4.07 -10.91
C TRP A 94 3.72 4.37 -10.99
N ALA A 95 3.00 4.03 -9.92
CA ALA A 95 1.59 4.33 -9.76
C ALA A 95 1.35 5.01 -8.42
N GLN A 96 0.46 6.00 -8.45
CA GLN A 96 0.07 6.79 -7.29
C GLN A 96 -1.23 6.27 -6.69
N SER A 97 -1.29 6.20 -5.37
CA SER A 97 -2.51 6.07 -4.59
C SER A 97 -2.58 7.24 -3.62
N VAL A 98 -3.72 7.93 -3.60
CA VAL A 98 -3.99 9.04 -2.68
C VAL A 98 -5.12 8.64 -1.75
N MET A 99 -4.94 8.89 -0.46
CA MET A 99 -5.96 8.76 0.58
C MET A 99 -6.12 10.11 1.27
N GLY A 100 -7.34 10.45 1.64
CA GLY A 100 -7.65 11.68 2.36
C GLY A 100 -7.70 12.96 1.50
N ALA A 101 -7.41 12.86 0.20
CA ALA A 101 -7.46 14.00 -0.71
C ALA A 101 -7.70 13.55 -2.16
N GLU A 102 -8.13 14.51 -2.98
CA GLU A 102 -8.22 14.40 -4.43
C GLU A 102 -7.27 15.42 -5.04
N VAL A 103 -6.13 14.93 -5.55
CA VAL A 103 -5.05 15.74 -6.12
C VAL A 103 -4.43 15.03 -7.32
N ASP A 104 -4.00 15.81 -8.31
CA ASP A 104 -3.24 15.31 -9.44
C ASP A 104 -1.83 14.85 -9.02
N GLU A 105 -1.06 14.27 -9.94
CA GLU A 105 0.26 13.71 -9.62
C GLU A 105 1.25 14.78 -9.12
N ASP A 106 1.29 15.95 -9.76
CA ASP A 106 2.30 16.99 -9.47
C ASP A 106 1.84 18.03 -8.43
N GLU A 107 0.58 17.97 -7.99
CA GLU A 107 0.06 18.89 -6.98
C GLU A 107 0.57 18.53 -5.57
N SER A 108 0.68 19.50 -4.67
CA SER A 108 0.96 19.21 -3.26
C SER A 108 -0.28 18.70 -2.54
N LEU A 109 -0.09 17.85 -1.52
CA LEU A 109 -1.18 17.49 -0.61
C LEU A 109 -1.75 18.74 0.10
N PRO A 110 -3.06 18.75 0.44
CA PRO A 110 -3.64 19.82 1.24
C PRO A 110 -3.03 19.85 2.64
N GLU A 111 -2.88 21.06 3.19
CA GLU A 111 -2.33 21.28 4.53
C GLU A 111 -3.40 21.66 5.56
N GLU A 112 -4.56 22.12 5.10
CA GLU A 112 -5.66 22.56 5.95
C GLU A 112 -6.87 21.61 5.83
N PRO A 113 -7.57 21.30 6.93
CA PRO A 113 -8.67 20.35 6.94
C PRO A 113 -9.91 20.81 6.15
N ASP A 114 -10.06 22.11 5.90
CA ASP A 114 -11.15 22.71 5.14
C ASP A 114 -10.81 22.97 3.66
N ASP A 115 -9.62 22.55 3.20
CA ASP A 115 -9.25 22.62 1.79
C ASP A 115 -10.23 21.80 0.93
N PRO A 116 -10.79 22.36 -0.16
CA PRO A 116 -11.79 21.68 -0.98
C PRO A 116 -11.29 20.40 -1.67
N ARG A 117 -9.99 20.13 -1.64
CA ARG A 117 -9.38 18.87 -2.14
C ARG A 117 -9.39 17.77 -1.08
N VAL A 118 -9.64 18.07 0.19
CA VAL A 118 -9.75 17.07 1.26
C VAL A 118 -10.97 16.18 1.03
N ARG A 119 -10.80 14.87 1.25
CA ARG A 119 -11.86 13.88 1.08
C ARG A 119 -11.88 12.95 2.29
N ASP A 120 -13.05 12.80 2.90
CA ASP A 120 -13.30 11.78 3.92
C ASP A 120 -13.32 10.39 3.23
N THR A 121 -12.17 9.72 3.27
CA THR A 121 -11.96 8.48 2.50
C THR A 121 -12.62 7.30 3.19
N ASP A 122 -12.57 7.25 4.52
CA ASP A 122 -13.17 6.19 5.32
C ASP A 122 -14.62 6.46 5.77
N ARG A 123 -15.20 7.60 5.36
CA ARG A 123 -16.60 8.00 5.59
C ARG A 123 -16.97 8.10 7.07
N ASP A 124 -16.03 8.52 7.90
CA ASP A 124 -16.23 8.65 9.35
C ASP A 124 -16.61 10.08 9.80
N GLY A 125 -16.71 11.02 8.84
CA GLY A 125 -17.07 12.41 9.03
C GLY A 125 -15.90 13.33 9.37
N GLU A 126 -14.67 12.81 9.41
CA GLU A 126 -13.46 13.57 9.71
C GLU A 126 -12.68 13.91 8.41
N PRO A 127 -11.87 14.98 8.40
CA PRO A 127 -11.17 15.41 7.20
C PRO A 127 -10.03 14.43 6.83
N GLY A 128 -10.11 13.82 5.66
CA GLY A 128 -9.03 13.01 5.12
C GLY A 128 -9.21 11.51 5.38
N VAL A 129 -8.14 10.84 5.79
CA VAL A 129 -8.21 9.47 6.33
C VAL A 129 -7.94 9.47 7.84
N THR A 130 -8.74 8.72 8.58
CA THR A 130 -8.55 8.57 10.03
C THR A 130 -7.63 7.40 10.38
N ILE A 131 -6.54 7.69 11.08
CA ILE A 131 -5.64 6.70 11.69
C ILE A 131 -5.83 6.75 13.21
N LYS A 132 -6.32 5.64 13.78
CA LYS A 132 -6.50 5.50 15.24
C LYS A 132 -5.20 5.01 15.85
N PHE A 133 -4.72 5.69 16.90
CA PHE A 133 -3.54 5.28 17.64
C PHE A 133 -3.91 4.77 19.03
N ARG A 134 -3.45 3.55 19.36
CA ARG A 134 -3.52 2.97 20.70
C ARG A 134 -2.14 2.92 21.36
N GLY A 135 -2.10 2.92 22.69
CA GLY A 135 -0.85 2.84 23.47
C GLY A 135 -0.74 3.94 24.50
N LEU A 136 0.45 4.54 24.62
CA LEU A 136 0.70 5.71 25.47
C LEU A 136 0.25 7.00 24.76
N ALA A 137 0.53 7.11 23.47
CA ALA A 137 0.02 8.19 22.62
C ALA A 137 -1.32 7.75 22.01
N ARG A 138 -2.41 7.93 22.75
CA ARG A 138 -3.78 7.59 22.29
C ARG A 138 -4.41 8.78 21.58
N GLY A 139 -5.14 8.50 20.51
CA GLY A 139 -5.93 9.49 19.79
C GLY A 139 -6.20 9.09 18.36
N ARG A 140 -6.67 10.05 17.58
CA ARG A 140 -6.86 9.95 16.13
C ARG A 140 -6.00 10.98 15.45
N VAL A 141 -5.44 10.62 14.30
CA VAL A 141 -4.81 11.52 13.34
C VAL A 141 -5.66 11.52 12.10
N PHE A 142 -5.87 12.70 11.55
CA PHE A 142 -6.54 12.93 10.28
C PHE A 142 -5.48 13.38 9.30
N ALA A 143 -5.35 12.68 8.18
CA ALA A 143 -4.25 12.91 7.26
C ALA A 143 -4.69 12.87 5.80
N ALA A 144 -3.96 13.59 4.96
CA ALA A 144 -3.88 13.32 3.54
C ALA A 144 -2.57 12.58 3.28
N GLN A 145 -2.60 11.54 2.45
CA GLN A 145 -1.46 10.69 2.17
C GLN A 145 -1.39 10.36 0.68
N ARG A 146 -0.19 10.45 0.11
CA ARG A 146 0.12 9.97 -1.23
C ARG A 146 1.23 8.93 -1.14
N THR A 147 0.93 7.74 -1.64
CA THR A 147 1.92 6.67 -1.80
C THR A 147 2.17 6.48 -3.30
N ARG A 148 3.44 6.47 -3.72
CA ARG A 148 3.83 6.02 -5.06
C ARG A 148 4.56 4.71 -4.94
N THR A 149 4.27 3.74 -5.81
CA THR A 149 4.96 2.43 -5.80
C THR A 149 5.39 1.99 -7.19
N ARG A 150 6.50 1.25 -7.28
CA ARG A 150 6.99 0.50 -8.45
C ARG A 150 7.19 -0.97 -8.06
N LEU A 151 6.73 -1.92 -8.87
CA LEU A 151 6.97 -3.35 -8.63
C LEU A 151 7.87 -3.92 -9.72
N LEU A 152 8.93 -4.61 -9.31
CA LEU A 152 9.92 -5.21 -10.19
C LEU A 152 10.11 -6.67 -9.79
N SER A 153 9.75 -7.63 -10.65
CA SER A 153 9.91 -9.05 -10.33
C SER A 153 11.34 -9.54 -10.52
N ASP A 154 11.65 -10.64 -9.84
CA ASP A 154 12.73 -11.54 -10.24
C ASP A 154 12.42 -12.19 -11.61
N PRO A 155 13.42 -12.80 -12.29
CA PRO A 155 13.18 -13.48 -13.56
C PRO A 155 12.13 -14.59 -13.43
N ILE A 156 11.18 -14.61 -14.35
CA ILE A 156 10.12 -15.58 -14.45
C ILE A 156 10.62 -16.73 -15.33
N GLY A 157 10.76 -17.91 -14.74
CA GLY A 157 11.29 -19.10 -15.43
C GLY A 157 10.26 -19.85 -16.27
N ASP A 158 8.97 -19.69 -16.00
CA ASP A 158 7.90 -20.46 -16.61
C ASP A 158 7.05 -19.61 -17.57
N GLU A 159 6.53 -20.21 -18.65
CA GLU A 159 5.58 -19.55 -19.56
C GLU A 159 4.24 -19.22 -18.88
N ARG A 160 3.86 -19.97 -17.84
CA ARG A 160 2.61 -19.78 -17.08
C ARG A 160 2.92 -19.86 -15.58
N PRO A 161 3.53 -18.81 -15.00
CA PRO A 161 3.87 -18.85 -13.60
C PRO A 161 2.60 -18.92 -12.74
N THR A 162 2.68 -19.66 -11.65
CA THR A 162 1.69 -19.67 -10.57
C THR A 162 2.08 -18.74 -9.43
N ARG A 163 3.35 -18.33 -9.37
CA ARG A 163 3.90 -17.44 -8.35
C ARG A 163 4.92 -16.49 -8.98
N ILE A 164 4.89 -15.23 -8.57
CA ILE A 164 5.84 -14.18 -8.96
C ILE A 164 6.27 -13.47 -7.70
N ALA A 165 7.55 -13.15 -7.56
CA ALA A 165 8.07 -12.40 -6.43
C ALA A 165 9.03 -11.32 -6.91
N GLY A 166 9.22 -10.31 -6.07
CA GLY A 166 10.17 -9.26 -6.36
C GLY A 166 10.16 -8.12 -5.36
N LEU A 167 10.61 -6.97 -5.83
CA LEU A 167 10.89 -5.79 -5.05
C LEU A 167 9.81 -4.74 -5.21
N VAL A 168 9.64 -3.94 -4.16
CA VAL A 168 8.75 -2.77 -4.16
C VAL A 168 9.60 -1.54 -3.90
N GLU A 169 9.71 -0.67 -4.91
CA GLU A 169 10.19 0.69 -4.71
C GLU A 169 8.99 1.54 -4.31
N TRP A 170 9.14 2.43 -3.33
CA TRP A 170 8.02 3.24 -2.89
C TRP A 170 8.46 4.62 -2.40
N ARG A 171 7.51 5.55 -2.40
CA ARG A 171 7.62 6.89 -1.82
C ARG A 171 6.34 7.22 -1.09
N LEU A 172 6.47 8.04 -0.05
CA LEU A 172 5.37 8.47 0.77
C LEU A 172 5.47 9.97 1.03
N GLU A 173 4.36 10.65 0.77
CA GLU A 173 4.11 12.02 1.19
C GLU A 173 2.88 11.98 2.10
N GLN A 174 2.93 12.72 3.21
CA GLN A 174 1.84 12.76 4.17
C GLN A 174 1.74 14.13 4.79
N THR A 175 0.51 14.62 4.93
CA THR A 175 0.18 15.84 5.65
C THR A 175 -0.83 15.55 6.74
N VAL A 176 -0.60 16.06 7.94
CA VAL A 176 -1.52 15.93 9.07
C VAL A 176 -2.48 17.11 9.06
N LEU A 177 -3.75 16.83 8.81
CA LEU A 177 -4.84 17.80 8.77
C LEU A 177 -5.39 18.08 10.18
N GLY A 178 -5.23 17.13 11.09
CA GLY A 178 -5.64 17.30 12.48
C GLY A 178 -5.30 16.10 13.36
N ALA A 179 -5.44 16.29 14.66
CA ALA A 179 -5.31 15.20 15.63
C ALA A 179 -6.09 15.50 16.92
N THR A 180 -6.63 14.47 17.55
CA THR A 180 -7.32 14.60 18.85
C THR A 180 -6.36 14.72 20.03
N ASN A 181 -5.07 14.48 19.80
CA ASN A 181 -4.02 14.60 20.80
C ASN A 181 -2.87 15.44 20.20
N PRO A 182 -2.46 16.56 20.84
CA PRO A 182 -1.38 17.41 20.34
C PRO A 182 -0.06 16.68 20.07
N LEU A 183 0.25 15.61 20.83
CA LEU A 183 1.45 14.80 20.60
C LEU A 183 1.43 14.07 19.25
N LEU A 184 0.24 13.80 18.71
CA LEU A 184 0.04 13.12 17.43
C LEU A 184 0.02 14.08 16.23
N LYS A 185 0.07 15.41 16.46
CA LYS A 185 0.21 16.40 15.38
C LYS A 185 1.61 16.36 14.75
N LEU A 186 2.58 15.80 15.45
CA LEU A 186 3.94 15.62 14.94
C LEU A 186 3.94 14.43 13.97
N ALA A 187 3.78 14.73 12.68
CA ALA A 187 3.90 13.72 11.64
C ALA A 187 5.32 13.11 11.68
N PRO A 188 5.47 11.78 11.73
CA PRO A 188 6.76 11.17 11.49
C PRO A 188 7.21 11.46 10.06
N THR A 189 8.49 11.76 9.89
CA THR A 189 9.09 11.64 8.56
C THR A 189 9.41 10.17 8.34
N ILE A 190 8.97 9.61 7.21
CA ILE A 190 9.19 8.20 6.87
C ILE A 190 9.94 8.13 5.55
N HIS A 191 11.06 7.41 5.55
CA HIS A 191 11.87 7.18 4.35
C HIS A 191 11.99 5.68 4.05
N PRO A 192 12.00 5.28 2.77
CA PRO A 192 12.30 3.91 2.39
C PRO A 192 13.67 3.47 2.92
N ILE A 193 13.78 2.22 3.33
CA ILE A 193 15.07 1.60 3.63
C ILE A 193 15.67 1.08 2.33
N ASP A 194 16.90 1.51 2.02
CA ASP A 194 17.65 1.08 0.84
C ASP A 194 18.31 -0.28 1.05
N GLU A 195 17.50 -1.29 1.37
CA GLU A 195 17.91 -2.68 1.49
C GLU A 195 17.00 -3.55 0.63
N ARG A 196 17.60 -4.43 -0.19
CA ARG A 196 16.88 -5.23 -1.19
C ARG A 196 15.71 -6.02 -0.60
N ASP A 197 15.81 -6.52 0.62
CA ASP A 197 14.75 -7.33 1.25
C ASP A 197 13.82 -6.54 2.18
N ALA A 198 14.00 -5.22 2.30
CA ALA A 198 13.16 -4.40 3.17
C ALA A 198 11.74 -4.21 2.60
N SER A 199 11.60 -4.12 1.28
CA SER A 199 10.31 -3.89 0.63
C SER A 199 10.13 -4.81 -0.58
N TRP A 200 9.07 -5.60 -0.59
CA TRP A 200 8.89 -6.70 -1.52
C TRP A 200 7.42 -7.01 -1.79
N PHE A 201 7.18 -7.76 -2.87
CA PHE A 201 5.87 -8.32 -3.15
C PHE A 201 5.96 -9.80 -3.53
N VAL A 202 4.87 -10.52 -3.30
CA VAL A 202 4.63 -11.87 -3.80
C VAL A 202 3.22 -11.92 -4.36
N MET A 203 3.11 -12.38 -5.60
CA MET A 203 1.86 -12.68 -6.26
C MET A 203 1.69 -14.18 -6.39
N GLU A 204 0.46 -14.66 -6.19
CA GLU A 204 0.06 -16.03 -6.47
C GLU A 204 -1.20 -16.04 -7.33
N ARG A 205 -1.21 -16.87 -8.36
CA ARG A 205 -2.34 -16.97 -9.29
C ARG A 205 -3.55 -17.58 -8.58
N GLU A 206 -4.69 -16.92 -8.67
CA GLU A 206 -5.94 -17.43 -8.12
C GLU A 206 -6.51 -18.51 -9.06
N SER A 207 -6.41 -19.78 -8.63
CA SER A 207 -6.81 -20.94 -9.44
C SER A 207 -8.30 -21.28 -9.36
N ALA A 208 -8.98 -20.76 -8.35
CA ALA A 208 -10.43 -20.88 -8.14
C ALA A 208 -10.94 -19.61 -7.45
N SER A 209 -12.16 -19.20 -7.76
CA SER A 209 -12.78 -18.01 -7.15
C SER A 209 -12.84 -18.17 -5.63
N MET A 210 -12.29 -17.19 -4.91
CA MET A 210 -12.33 -17.11 -3.45
C MET A 210 -13.28 -16.00 -2.99
N SER A 211 -13.82 -16.12 -1.77
CA SER A 211 -14.39 -14.98 -1.05
C SER A 211 -13.29 -14.03 -0.55
N ASP A 212 -13.62 -12.80 -0.21
CA ASP A 212 -12.62 -11.83 0.28
C ASP A 212 -11.93 -12.31 1.57
N ASP A 213 -12.65 -13.00 2.44
CA ASP A 213 -12.07 -13.63 3.64
C ASP A 213 -11.08 -14.73 3.29
N GLN A 214 -11.43 -15.62 2.36
CA GLN A 214 -10.53 -16.67 1.88
C GLN A 214 -9.28 -16.10 1.20
N ALA A 215 -9.44 -15.05 0.41
CA ALA A 215 -8.30 -14.37 -0.20
C ALA A 215 -7.41 -13.71 0.85
N ARG A 216 -7.99 -13.06 1.87
CA ARG A 216 -7.23 -12.46 2.97
C ARG A 216 -6.40 -13.51 3.72
N GLU A 217 -7.02 -14.61 4.10
CA GLU A 217 -6.33 -15.74 4.75
C GLU A 217 -5.22 -16.31 3.86
N ARG A 218 -5.48 -16.47 2.55
CA ARG A 218 -4.48 -16.97 1.61
C ARG A 218 -3.31 -16.02 1.44
N ILE A 219 -3.58 -14.72 1.29
CA ILE A 219 -2.56 -13.69 1.18
C ILE A 219 -1.70 -13.61 2.45
N GLU A 220 -2.28 -13.81 3.64
CA GLU A 220 -1.50 -13.81 4.88
C GLU A 220 -0.39 -14.87 4.85
N THR A 221 -0.65 -16.05 4.28
CA THR A 221 0.38 -17.09 4.13
C THR A 221 1.51 -16.70 3.16
N LEU A 222 1.29 -15.71 2.29
CA LEU A 222 2.33 -15.18 1.40
C LEU A 222 3.29 -14.25 2.16
N PHE A 223 2.87 -13.68 3.30
CA PHE A 223 3.73 -12.85 4.14
C PHE A 223 4.80 -13.63 4.89
N ASP A 224 4.61 -14.94 5.07
CA ASP A 224 5.47 -15.79 5.89
C ASP A 224 6.77 -16.24 5.21
N ARG A 225 7.13 -15.70 4.02
CA ARG A 225 8.34 -16.02 3.21
C ARG A 225 9.04 -17.32 3.66
N GLY A 226 8.60 -18.46 3.11
CA GLY A 226 9.29 -19.74 3.28
C GLY A 226 10.77 -19.67 2.88
#